data_AF-A0A7C1UX05-F1
#
_entry.id   AF-A0A7C1UX05-F1
#
_cell.length_a   1.000
_cell.length_b   1.000
_cell.length_c   1.000
_cell.angle_alpha   90.00
_cell.angle_beta   90.00
_cell.angle_gamma   90.00
#
_symmetry.space_group_name_H-M   'P 1'
#
loop_
_entity.id
_entity.type
_entity.pdbx_description
1 polymer ?
#
loop_
_entity_poly.entity_id
_entity_poly.type
_entity_poly.pdbx_seq_one_letter_code
_entity_poly.pdbx_strand_id
1 'polypeptide(L)'
;MMNGSVLVIGGGIAGIQASLDLTELGFKVYLIEKEPSIGGRMAQFDKLFPANDCSLCVLAPKMVAVYRNPDIELLTLSEVQGVTGEVGDFKIKILKKPRYVDEAICRGCGDCSAKCPKIEVPNVFDMNLGKRKSAYLPFPQATPPVYLLDPDLCLYLQRQVCGVCKKVCQAGAIDFEQEPDEIELNVGAIVVSTGFEMLGEELSSKWGYQFKNVVNALEYERIISSSGPFGGHILRPSDEQEPKNIAFISCIMSEEGAPYCSRVCCMYTTKNAVNTKISSENSEITVFRHNIRVFGKNFYEYTK
;
A
#
# COMPACT_ATOMS: atom_id res chain seq x y z
N MET A 1 21.92 -21.31 16.98
CA MET A 1 20.68 -22.10 17.15
C MET A 1 19.53 -21.12 17.03
N MET A 2 18.58 -21.34 16.12
CA MET A 2 17.40 -20.46 16.02
C MET A 2 16.51 -20.67 17.24
N ASN A 3 16.08 -19.58 17.88
CA ASN A 3 15.33 -19.60 19.15
C ASN A 3 13.83 -19.94 18.97
N GLY A 4 13.39 -20.27 17.75
CA GLY A 4 11.99 -20.53 17.39
C GLY A 4 11.58 -19.76 16.13
N SER A 5 10.30 -19.85 15.76
CA SER A 5 9.71 -19.13 14.64
C SER A 5 8.53 -18.25 15.06
N VAL A 6 8.38 -17.10 14.39
CA VAL A 6 7.29 -16.14 14.64
C VAL A 6 6.61 -15.81 13.32
N LEU A 7 5.27 -15.81 13.33
CA LEU A 7 4.47 -15.31 12.21
C LEU A 7 4.16 -13.83 12.41
N VAL A 8 4.37 -13.02 11.37
CA VAL A 8 3.94 -11.62 11.31
C VAL A 8 2.89 -11.47 10.21
N ILE A 9 1.70 -11.00 10.56
CA ILE A 9 0.57 -10.84 9.63
C ILE A 9 0.40 -9.36 9.27
N GLY A 10 0.76 -9.01 8.04
CA GLY A 10 0.66 -7.66 7.47
C GLY A 10 2.03 -6.98 7.34
N GLY A 11 2.46 -6.75 6.11
CA GLY A 11 3.74 -6.15 5.72
C GLY A 11 3.74 -4.62 5.66
N GLY A 12 2.92 -3.95 6.46
CA GLY A 12 3.06 -2.50 6.70
C GLY A 12 4.31 -2.16 7.52
N ILE A 13 4.59 -0.87 7.75
CA ILE A 13 5.75 -0.43 8.56
C ILE A 13 5.86 -1.10 9.93
N ALA A 14 4.73 -1.39 10.58
CA ALA A 14 4.69 -2.10 11.86
C ALA A 14 5.19 -3.54 11.74
N GLY A 15 4.69 -4.31 10.77
CA GLY A 15 5.11 -5.70 10.55
C GLY A 15 6.53 -5.81 10.00
N ILE A 16 6.92 -4.88 9.13
CA ILE A 16 8.30 -4.75 8.64
C ILE A 16 9.25 -4.56 9.81
N GLN A 17 8.98 -3.60 10.70
CA GLN A 17 9.85 -3.34 11.86
C GLN A 17 9.88 -4.54 12.82
N ALA A 18 8.72 -5.10 13.14
CA ALA A 18 8.64 -6.28 14.00
C ALA A 18 9.46 -7.46 13.44
N SER A 19 9.39 -7.69 12.12
CA SER A 19 10.15 -8.77 11.48
C SER A 19 11.66 -8.56 11.60
N LEU A 20 12.14 -7.34 11.37
CA LEU A 20 13.56 -7.01 11.49
C LEU A 20 14.04 -7.20 12.94
N ASP A 21 13.32 -6.63 13.91
CA ASP A 21 13.67 -6.73 15.33
C ASP A 21 13.67 -8.19 15.82
N LEU A 22 12.69 -9.00 15.41
CA LEU A 22 12.62 -10.42 15.76
C LEU A 22 13.80 -11.22 15.20
N THR A 23 14.25 -10.90 13.97
CA THR A 23 15.45 -11.56 13.43
C THR A 23 16.72 -11.14 14.14
N GLU A 24 16.84 -9.88 14.60
CA GLU A 24 17.97 -9.43 15.42
C GLU A 24 18.04 -10.19 16.77
N LEU A 25 16.89 -10.65 17.27
CA LEU A 25 16.79 -11.50 18.46
C LEU A 25 17.03 -13.00 18.18
N GLY A 26 17.27 -13.39 16.93
CA GLY A 26 17.61 -14.76 16.53
C GLY A 26 16.41 -15.68 16.25
N PHE A 27 15.23 -15.13 15.94
CA PHE A 27 14.06 -15.89 15.52
C PHE A 27 13.96 -16.00 13.99
N LYS A 28 13.47 -17.15 13.50
CA LYS A 28 12.96 -17.23 12.12
C LYS A 28 11.65 -16.45 12.05
N VAL A 29 11.46 -15.65 11.01
CA VAL A 29 10.21 -14.92 10.79
C VAL A 29 9.55 -15.37 9.50
N TYR A 30 8.24 -15.60 9.57
CA TYR A 30 7.37 -15.71 8.40
C TYR A 30 6.55 -14.43 8.31
N LEU A 31 6.79 -13.61 7.29
CA LEU A 31 6.06 -12.36 7.07
C LEU A 31 5.04 -12.56 5.95
N ILE A 32 3.75 -12.47 6.31
CA ILE A 32 2.63 -12.67 5.39
C ILE A 32 2.05 -11.32 4.99
N GLU A 33 1.87 -11.10 3.69
CA GLU A 33 1.27 -9.90 3.12
C GLU A 33 0.20 -10.27 2.09
N LYS A 34 -1.01 -9.70 2.27
CA LYS A 34 -2.16 -9.96 1.39
C LYS A 34 -1.95 -9.39 0.00
N GLU A 35 -1.28 -8.23 -0.08
CA GLU A 35 -1.03 -7.52 -1.31
C GLU A 35 0.20 -8.07 -2.06
N PRO A 36 0.42 -7.69 -3.33
CA PRO A 36 1.58 -8.14 -4.09
C PRO A 36 2.93 -7.55 -3.63
N SER A 37 2.90 -6.61 -2.67
CA SER A 37 4.07 -5.92 -2.14
C SER A 37 3.86 -5.54 -0.67
N ILE A 38 4.94 -5.61 0.11
CA ILE A 38 5.01 -4.97 1.43
C ILE A 38 5.10 -3.44 1.31
N GLY A 39 4.91 -2.75 2.43
CA GLY A 39 4.99 -1.30 2.58
C GLY A 39 3.73 -0.69 3.19
N GLY A 40 2.57 -1.30 2.93
CA GLY A 40 1.26 -0.88 3.43
C GLY A 40 0.91 0.58 3.05
N ARG A 41 0.05 1.22 3.85
CA ARG A 41 -0.40 2.61 3.60
C ARG A 41 0.75 3.62 3.56
N MET A 42 1.83 3.37 4.29
CA MET A 42 2.99 4.26 4.29
C MET A 42 3.64 4.39 2.91
N ALA A 43 3.61 3.33 2.08
CA ALA A 43 4.11 3.39 0.70
C ALA A 43 3.29 4.35 -0.19
N GLN A 44 2.03 4.61 0.16
CA GLN A 44 1.14 5.50 -0.59
C GLN A 44 1.33 6.99 -0.23
N PHE A 45 1.91 7.29 0.94
CA PHE A 45 2.13 8.65 1.40
C PHE A 45 3.25 9.34 0.61
N ASP A 46 3.13 10.64 0.41
CA ASP A 46 4.21 11.42 -0.20
C ASP A 46 5.31 11.76 0.83
N LYS A 47 4.96 12.57 1.84
CA LYS A 47 5.85 12.94 2.95
C LYS A 47 5.36 12.42 4.30
N LEU A 48 6.26 12.42 5.27
CA LEU A 48 5.99 12.11 6.68
C LEU A 48 6.12 13.37 7.55
N PHE A 49 5.10 13.67 8.35
CA PHE A 49 5.23 14.69 9.39
C PHE A 49 6.04 14.14 10.59
N PRO A 50 6.70 14.99 11.38
CA PRO A 50 6.85 16.44 11.20
C PRO A 50 8.09 16.81 10.36
N ALA A 51 8.93 15.85 10.00
CA ALA A 51 10.20 16.12 9.32
C ALA A 51 10.06 16.46 7.83
N ASN A 52 8.91 16.18 7.22
CA ASN A 52 8.67 16.25 5.77
C ASN A 52 9.61 15.36 4.94
N ASP A 53 10.13 14.29 5.53
CA ASP A 53 10.88 13.27 4.81
C ASP A 53 9.99 12.58 3.78
N CYS A 54 10.56 12.22 2.63
CA CYS A 54 9.89 11.36 1.66
C CYS A 54 9.57 10.00 2.32
N SER A 55 8.31 9.58 2.25
CA SER A 55 7.85 8.36 2.91
C SER A 55 8.60 7.11 2.42
N LEU A 56 8.73 6.97 1.10
CA LEU A 56 9.46 5.86 0.49
C LEU A 56 10.97 5.91 0.78
N CYS A 57 11.57 7.08 0.99
CA CYS A 57 12.98 7.15 1.38
C CYS A 57 13.24 6.54 2.76
N VAL A 58 12.26 6.61 3.68
CA VAL A 58 12.34 5.97 4.99
C VAL A 58 11.95 4.49 4.93
N LEU A 59 10.92 4.18 4.14
CA LEU A 59 10.31 2.85 4.10
C LEU A 59 11.06 1.85 3.21
N ALA A 60 11.48 2.26 2.00
CA ALA A 60 12.06 1.35 1.01
C ALA A 60 13.35 0.65 1.50
N PRO A 61 14.28 1.30 2.23
CA PRO A 61 15.43 0.60 2.80
C PRO A 61 15.03 -0.53 3.75
N LYS A 62 13.96 -0.36 4.53
CA LYS A 62 13.45 -1.39 5.44
C LYS A 62 12.76 -2.53 4.68
N MET A 63 12.02 -2.20 3.62
CA MET A 63 11.44 -3.22 2.72
C MET A 63 12.52 -4.09 2.08
N VAL A 64 13.60 -3.47 1.58
CA VAL A 64 14.74 -4.18 1.01
C VAL A 64 15.48 -5.01 2.06
N ALA A 65 15.63 -4.49 3.28
CA ALA A 65 16.24 -5.24 4.39
C ALA A 65 15.45 -6.50 4.71
N VAL A 66 14.11 -6.41 4.78
CA VAL A 66 13.23 -7.57 4.96
C VAL A 66 13.41 -8.58 3.83
N TYR A 67 13.34 -8.12 2.58
CA TYR A 67 13.40 -9.02 1.41
C TYR A 67 14.75 -9.73 1.24
N ARG A 68 15.84 -9.14 1.71
CA ARG A 68 17.18 -9.73 1.63
C ARG A 68 17.58 -10.54 2.86
N ASN A 69 16.76 -10.54 3.91
CA ASN A 69 17.10 -11.22 5.15
C ASN A 69 16.81 -12.73 5.03
N PRO A 70 17.82 -13.62 5.13
CA PRO A 70 17.62 -15.07 5.00
C PRO A 70 16.75 -15.67 6.13
N ASP A 71 16.69 -15.00 7.28
CA ASP A 71 15.87 -15.41 8.42
C ASP A 71 14.42 -14.93 8.32
N ILE A 72 14.09 -14.14 7.29
CA ILE A 72 12.71 -13.75 6.97
C ILE A 72 12.25 -14.48 5.71
N GLU A 73 11.19 -15.27 5.84
CA GLU A 73 10.45 -15.81 4.71
C GLU A 73 9.27 -14.89 4.40
N LEU A 74 9.38 -14.13 3.32
CA LEU A 74 8.34 -13.21 2.86
C LEU A 74 7.38 -13.91 1.91
N LEU A 75 6.10 -13.96 2.28
CA LEU A 75 5.02 -14.49 1.47
C LEU A 75 4.02 -13.37 1.14
N THR A 76 4.18 -12.77 -0.05
CA THR A 76 3.21 -11.83 -0.63
C THR A 76 2.11 -12.57 -1.39
N LEU A 77 0.98 -11.89 -1.63
CA LEU A 77 -0.24 -12.53 -2.16
C LEU A 77 -0.71 -13.69 -1.26
N SER A 78 -0.48 -13.59 0.05
CA SER A 78 -0.75 -14.67 1.00
C SER A 78 -1.64 -14.19 2.14
N GLU A 79 -2.60 -15.02 2.52
CA GLU A 79 -3.56 -14.72 3.58
C GLU A 79 -3.71 -15.91 4.54
N VAL A 80 -3.73 -15.62 5.85
CA VAL A 80 -3.98 -16.63 6.88
C VAL A 80 -5.44 -17.03 6.85
N GLN A 81 -5.71 -18.32 6.62
CA GLN A 81 -7.05 -18.91 6.57
C GLN A 81 -7.48 -19.50 7.90
N GLY A 82 -6.53 -19.94 8.72
CA GLY A 82 -6.84 -20.57 10.00
C GLY A 82 -5.64 -20.63 10.93
N VAL A 83 -5.94 -20.53 12.22
CA VAL A 83 -4.97 -20.69 13.32
C VAL A 83 -5.53 -21.70 14.30
N THR A 84 -4.77 -22.74 14.59
CA THR A 84 -5.09 -23.73 15.64
C THR A 84 -3.86 -23.95 16.52
N GLY A 85 -4.03 -24.66 17.63
CA GLY A 85 -2.95 -24.90 18.61
C GLY A 85 -2.96 -23.89 19.77
N GLU A 86 -1.83 -23.78 20.46
CA GLU A 86 -1.67 -23.00 21.68
C GLU A 86 -0.34 -22.22 21.70
N VAL A 87 -0.14 -21.38 22.72
CA VAL A 87 1.06 -20.55 22.84
C VAL A 87 2.32 -21.43 22.81
N GLY A 88 3.22 -21.16 21.86
CA GLY A 88 4.43 -21.95 21.64
C GLY A 88 4.32 -23.03 20.57
N ASP A 89 3.10 -23.42 20.15
CA ASP A 89 2.85 -24.41 19.10
C ASP A 89 1.57 -24.11 18.32
N PHE A 90 1.59 -23.03 17.52
CA PHE A 90 0.51 -22.68 16.62
C PHE A 90 0.69 -23.34 15.26
N LYS A 91 -0.39 -23.90 14.72
CA LYS A 91 -0.49 -24.37 13.34
C LYS A 91 -1.27 -23.37 12.50
N ILE A 92 -0.64 -22.89 11.44
CA ILE A 92 -1.14 -21.82 10.59
C ILE A 92 -1.44 -22.40 9.21
N LYS A 93 -2.66 -22.16 8.72
CA LYS A 93 -3.04 -22.42 7.34
C LYS A 93 -3.00 -21.12 6.55
N ILE A 94 -2.30 -21.12 5.43
CA ILE A 94 -2.08 -19.95 4.59
C ILE A 94 -2.47 -20.29 3.17
N LEU A 95 -3.23 -19.40 2.53
CA LEU A 95 -3.53 -19.48 1.11
C LEU A 95 -2.68 -18.45 0.38
N LYS A 96 -1.80 -18.92 -0.51
CA LYS A 96 -1.03 -18.06 -1.43
C LYS A 96 -1.73 -18.03 -2.78
N LYS A 97 -2.19 -16.85 -3.18
CA LYS A 97 -2.84 -16.62 -4.47
C LYS A 97 -1.80 -16.68 -5.60
N PRO A 98 -2.19 -17.16 -6.79
CA PRO A 98 -1.31 -17.17 -7.93
C PRO A 98 -0.96 -15.74 -8.35
N ARG A 99 0.32 -15.52 -8.59
CA ARG A 99 0.86 -14.29 -9.18
C ARG A 99 0.77 -14.31 -10.71
N TYR A 100 0.66 -15.51 -11.27
CA TYR A 100 0.82 -15.87 -12.68
C TYR A 100 2.16 -15.46 -13.27
N VAL A 101 3.15 -15.31 -12.39
CA VAL A 101 4.52 -14.94 -12.69
C VAL A 101 5.40 -15.67 -11.67
N ASP A 102 6.34 -16.47 -12.16
CA ASP A 102 7.33 -17.14 -11.34
C ASP A 102 8.27 -16.11 -10.70
N GLU A 103 8.19 -16.03 -9.37
CA GLU A 103 8.93 -15.08 -8.54
C GLU A 103 10.44 -15.32 -8.56
N ALA A 104 10.90 -16.57 -8.79
CA ALA A 104 12.31 -16.94 -8.74
C ALA A 104 13.08 -16.48 -9.99
N ILE A 105 12.42 -16.39 -11.15
CA ILE A 105 13.05 -16.05 -12.43
C ILE A 105 12.64 -14.68 -12.98
N CYS A 106 11.60 -14.06 -12.43
CA CYS A 106 11.18 -12.73 -12.84
C CYS A 106 12.26 -11.68 -12.52
N ARG A 107 12.59 -10.84 -13.51
CA ARG A 107 13.64 -9.81 -13.41
C ARG A 107 13.11 -8.41 -13.09
N GLY A 108 11.79 -8.24 -12.97
CA GLY A 108 11.18 -6.93 -12.69
C GLY A 108 11.37 -5.88 -13.79
N CYS A 109 11.63 -6.26 -15.05
CA CYS A 109 11.95 -5.30 -16.14
C CYS A 109 10.75 -4.50 -16.69
N GLY A 110 9.53 -5.02 -16.54
CA GLY A 110 8.30 -4.34 -16.96
C GLY A 110 7.88 -4.50 -18.42
N ASP A 111 8.59 -5.26 -19.24
CA ASP A 111 8.23 -5.50 -20.65
C ASP A 111 6.82 -6.07 -20.80
N CYS A 112 6.42 -6.97 -19.90
CA CYS A 112 5.09 -7.56 -19.87
C CYS A 112 4.00 -6.51 -19.66
N SER A 113 4.22 -5.54 -18.78
CA SER A 113 3.31 -4.42 -18.53
C SER A 113 3.30 -3.49 -19.74
N ALA A 114 4.47 -3.04 -20.21
CA ALA A 114 4.58 -2.12 -21.34
C ALA A 114 3.80 -2.60 -22.57
N LYS A 115 3.84 -3.91 -22.86
CA LYS A 115 3.15 -4.51 -24.02
C LYS A 115 1.76 -5.09 -23.72
N CYS A 116 1.30 -5.07 -22.47
CA CYS A 116 -0.05 -5.54 -22.14
C CYS A 116 -1.11 -4.64 -22.84
N PRO A 117 -2.03 -5.23 -23.64
CA PRO A 117 -3.01 -4.46 -24.41
C PRO A 117 -4.22 -3.99 -23.58
N LYS A 118 -4.41 -4.55 -22.37
CA LYS A 118 -5.48 -4.12 -21.45
C LYS A 118 -4.97 -2.94 -20.60
N ILE A 119 -5.37 -1.72 -20.96
CA ILE A 119 -4.79 -0.46 -20.44
C ILE A 119 -5.72 0.40 -19.56
N GLU A 120 -6.97 -0.03 -19.36
CA GLU A 120 -7.99 0.83 -18.75
C GLU A 120 -8.62 0.19 -17.52
N VAL A 121 -7.84 0.07 -16.45
CA VAL A 121 -8.38 -0.37 -15.16
C VAL A 121 -7.89 0.57 -14.05
N PRO A 122 -8.74 0.93 -13.08
CA PRO A 122 -8.32 1.76 -11.96
C PRO A 122 -7.14 1.13 -11.20
N ASN A 123 -6.16 1.95 -10.85
CA ASN A 123 -5.05 1.53 -10.02
C ASN A 123 -5.43 1.65 -8.54
N VAL A 124 -5.63 0.50 -7.88
CA VAL A 124 -5.99 0.43 -6.46
C VAL A 124 -4.94 1.09 -5.57
N PHE A 125 -3.64 1.00 -5.90
CA PHE A 125 -2.58 1.69 -5.15
C PHE A 125 -2.71 3.21 -5.23
N ASP A 126 -3.20 3.74 -6.36
CA ASP A 126 -3.48 5.16 -6.55
C ASP A 126 -4.89 5.54 -6.12
N MET A 127 -5.54 4.74 -5.26
CA MET A 127 -6.91 4.98 -4.81
C MET A 127 -7.89 5.13 -5.98
N ASN A 128 -7.68 4.35 -7.05
CA ASN A 128 -8.48 4.37 -8.28
C ASN A 128 -8.43 5.67 -9.10
N LEU A 129 -7.56 6.62 -8.73
CA LEU A 129 -7.36 7.86 -9.49
C LEU A 129 -6.50 7.63 -10.75
N GLY A 130 -5.52 6.73 -10.65
CA GLY A 130 -4.67 6.33 -11.77
C GLY A 130 -5.24 5.17 -12.57
N LYS A 131 -4.65 4.92 -13.75
CA LYS A 131 -4.89 3.70 -14.53
C LYS A 131 -3.67 2.79 -14.46
N ARG A 132 -3.91 1.48 -14.45
CA ARG A 132 -2.88 0.46 -14.63
C ARG A 132 -3.27 -0.52 -15.73
N LYS A 133 -2.34 -1.43 -16.04
CA LYS A 133 -2.57 -2.54 -16.96
C LYS A 133 -2.86 -3.82 -16.18
N SER A 134 -3.33 -4.87 -16.88
CA SER A 134 -3.54 -6.18 -16.26
C SER A 134 -2.22 -6.84 -15.82
N ALA A 135 -1.14 -6.67 -16.59
CA ALA A 135 0.21 -6.96 -16.11
C ALA A 135 0.79 -5.71 -15.45
N TYR A 136 1.12 -5.76 -14.17
CA TYR A 136 1.52 -4.57 -13.42
C TYR A 136 2.51 -4.87 -12.28
N LEU A 137 3.06 -3.79 -11.72
CA LEU A 137 3.77 -3.76 -10.46
C LEU A 137 3.03 -2.72 -9.60
N PRO A 138 2.72 -2.99 -8.31
CA PRO A 138 1.85 -2.10 -7.51
C PRO A 138 2.32 -0.64 -7.47
N PHE A 139 3.62 -0.45 -7.29
CA PHE A 139 4.31 0.85 -7.34
C PHE A 139 5.79 0.63 -7.68
N PRO A 140 6.53 1.66 -8.13
CA PRO A 140 7.89 1.46 -8.66
C PRO A 140 8.90 0.84 -7.68
N GLN A 141 8.75 1.08 -6.38
CA GLN A 141 9.60 0.54 -5.31
C GLN A 141 8.99 -0.70 -4.62
N ALA A 142 8.01 -1.35 -5.25
CA ALA A 142 7.36 -2.53 -4.71
C ALA A 142 8.38 -3.63 -4.37
N THR A 143 8.15 -4.32 -3.26
CA THR A 143 8.98 -5.40 -2.75
C THR A 143 8.09 -6.58 -2.39
N PRO A 144 8.30 -7.78 -2.98
CA PRO A 144 9.35 -8.10 -3.94
C PRO A 144 9.15 -7.36 -5.29
N PRO A 145 10.22 -7.08 -6.05
CA PRO A 145 10.15 -6.35 -7.32
C PRO A 145 9.66 -7.26 -8.47
N VAL A 146 8.55 -7.95 -8.24
CA VAL A 146 8.00 -8.96 -9.13
C VAL A 146 6.65 -8.49 -9.66
N TYR A 147 6.48 -8.53 -10.98
CA TYR A 147 5.22 -8.23 -11.64
C TYR A 147 4.17 -9.31 -11.36
N LEU A 148 2.90 -8.98 -11.56
CA LEU A 148 1.81 -9.96 -11.51
C LEU A 148 0.83 -9.74 -12.65
N LEU A 149 0.02 -10.76 -12.92
CA LEU A 149 -1.16 -10.63 -13.78
C LEU A 149 -2.41 -10.59 -12.92
N ASP A 150 -3.27 -9.61 -13.23
CA ASP A 150 -4.58 -9.50 -12.62
C ASP A 150 -5.54 -10.55 -13.23
N PRO A 151 -6.00 -11.56 -12.46
CA PRO A 151 -6.84 -12.62 -12.99
C PRO A 151 -8.18 -12.11 -13.50
N ASP A 152 -8.77 -11.09 -12.88
CA ASP A 152 -10.10 -10.58 -13.22
C ASP A 152 -10.08 -9.78 -14.53
N LEU A 153 -8.90 -9.33 -14.95
CA LEU A 153 -8.72 -8.42 -16.08
C LEU A 153 -7.89 -9.00 -17.22
N CYS A 154 -7.09 -10.04 -16.96
CA CYS A 154 -6.21 -10.65 -17.94
C CYS A 154 -7.02 -11.36 -19.02
N LEU A 155 -6.88 -10.90 -20.27
CA LEU A 155 -7.58 -11.47 -21.42
C LEU A 155 -7.22 -12.95 -21.69
N TYR A 156 -6.05 -13.41 -21.23
CA TYR A 156 -5.70 -14.82 -21.31
C TYR A 156 -6.39 -15.64 -20.21
N LEU A 157 -6.29 -15.20 -18.94
CA LEU A 157 -6.88 -15.93 -17.82
C LEU A 157 -8.41 -15.99 -17.90
N GLN A 158 -9.05 -14.95 -18.45
CA GLN A 158 -10.50 -14.87 -18.59
C GLN A 158 -11.05 -15.56 -19.84
N ARG A 159 -10.34 -15.50 -20.98
CA ARG A 159 -10.89 -15.87 -22.30
C ARG A 159 -9.91 -16.62 -23.21
N GLN A 160 -8.66 -16.81 -22.79
CA GLN A 160 -7.60 -17.47 -23.56
C GLN A 160 -7.31 -16.84 -24.94
N VAL A 161 -7.54 -15.53 -25.11
CA VAL A 161 -7.36 -14.82 -26.40
C VAL A 161 -6.09 -13.96 -26.49
N CYS A 162 -5.24 -13.95 -25.46
CA CYS A 162 -4.03 -13.12 -25.40
C CYS A 162 -2.78 -13.98 -25.16
N GLY A 163 -1.63 -13.37 -24.91
CA GLY A 163 -0.36 -14.06 -24.65
C GLY A 163 0.87 -13.18 -24.86
N VAL A 164 0.66 -11.87 -25.04
CA VAL A 164 1.71 -10.91 -25.37
C VAL A 164 2.78 -10.87 -24.27
N CYS A 165 2.37 -10.84 -22.99
CA CYS A 165 3.30 -10.84 -21.86
C CYS A 165 4.25 -12.05 -21.87
N LYS A 166 3.73 -13.26 -22.17
CA LYS A 166 4.55 -14.48 -22.26
C LYS A 166 5.53 -14.43 -23.44
N LYS A 167 5.12 -13.88 -24.59
CA LYS A 167 6.00 -13.73 -25.77
C LYS A 167 7.14 -12.73 -25.56
N VAL A 168 6.91 -11.66 -24.80
CA VAL A 168 7.92 -10.59 -24.59
C VAL A 168 8.78 -10.83 -23.36
N CYS A 169 8.38 -11.72 -22.45
CA CYS A 169 9.15 -12.03 -21.25
C CYS A 169 10.36 -12.91 -21.59
N GLN A 170 11.53 -12.28 -21.75
CA GLN A 170 12.78 -12.98 -22.05
C GLN A 170 13.20 -13.98 -20.96
N ALA A 171 12.82 -13.72 -19.71
CA ALA A 171 13.11 -14.62 -18.59
C ALA A 171 12.24 -15.88 -18.58
N GLY A 172 11.14 -15.91 -19.34
CA GLY A 172 10.19 -17.03 -19.30
C GLY A 172 9.33 -17.08 -18.03
N ALA A 173 9.25 -15.99 -17.27
CA ALA A 173 8.60 -15.96 -15.96
C ALA A 173 7.06 -16.02 -15.99
N ILE A 174 6.40 -15.80 -17.13
CA ILE A 174 4.93 -15.78 -17.18
C ILE A 174 4.38 -17.21 -17.16
N ASP A 175 3.64 -17.52 -16.11
CA ASP A 175 2.97 -18.80 -15.93
C ASP A 175 1.47 -18.60 -15.71
N PHE A 176 0.66 -18.90 -16.72
CA PHE A 176 -0.78 -18.76 -16.64
C PHE A 176 -1.48 -19.94 -15.94
N GLU A 177 -0.76 -21.04 -15.74
CA GLU A 177 -1.29 -22.28 -15.16
C GLU A 177 -1.03 -22.36 -13.65
N GLN A 178 -0.40 -21.33 -13.07
CA GLN A 178 -0.18 -21.24 -11.63
C GLN A 178 -1.51 -21.30 -10.87
N GLU A 179 -1.60 -22.26 -9.95
CA GLU A 179 -2.74 -22.45 -9.05
C GLU A 179 -2.45 -21.83 -7.67
N PRO A 180 -3.49 -21.56 -6.86
CA PRO A 180 -3.31 -21.21 -5.46
C PRO A 180 -2.56 -22.31 -4.71
N ASP A 181 -1.67 -21.92 -3.79
CA ASP A 181 -0.88 -22.83 -2.97
C ASP A 181 -1.35 -22.78 -1.51
N GLU A 182 -1.57 -23.95 -0.92
CA GLU A 182 -1.94 -24.10 0.50
C GLU A 182 -0.71 -24.45 1.31
N ILE A 183 -0.29 -23.52 2.16
CA ILE A 183 0.92 -23.65 2.96
C ILE A 183 0.51 -23.86 4.42
N GLU A 184 1.08 -24.90 5.04
CA GLU A 184 0.96 -25.13 6.48
C GLU A 184 2.30 -24.85 7.17
N LEU A 185 2.26 -24.02 8.23
CA LEU A 185 3.44 -23.64 9.01
C LEU A 185 3.19 -23.85 10.51
N ASN A 186 4.24 -24.18 11.25
CA ASN A 186 4.22 -24.19 12.71
C ASN A 186 5.05 -23.03 13.25
N VAL A 187 4.47 -22.25 14.18
CA VAL A 187 5.12 -21.09 14.80
C VAL A 187 4.87 -21.02 16.29
N GLY A 188 5.82 -20.45 17.04
CA GLY A 188 5.68 -20.28 18.49
C GLY A 188 4.86 -19.05 18.90
N ALA A 189 4.85 -18.01 18.06
CA ALA A 189 4.14 -16.76 18.33
C ALA A 189 3.61 -16.12 17.04
N ILE A 190 2.62 -15.22 17.21
CA ILE A 190 1.97 -14.48 16.13
C ILE A 190 1.93 -12.99 16.48
N VAL A 191 2.32 -12.14 15.53
CA VAL A 191 2.18 -10.69 15.59
C VAL A 191 1.17 -10.26 14.53
N VAL A 192 0.14 -9.52 14.94
CA VAL A 192 -0.89 -8.99 14.03
C VAL A 192 -0.65 -7.51 13.77
N SER A 193 -0.40 -7.16 12.51
CA SER A 193 -0.06 -5.80 12.06
C SER A 193 -0.76 -5.44 10.74
N THR A 194 -2.05 -5.81 10.62
CA THR A 194 -2.86 -5.69 9.39
C THR A 194 -3.27 -4.27 9.01
N GLY A 195 -2.90 -3.26 9.80
CA GLY A 195 -3.00 -1.85 9.43
C GLY A 195 -4.38 -1.25 9.65
N PHE A 196 -4.81 -0.39 8.72
CA PHE A 196 -6.06 0.36 8.77
C PHE A 196 -6.60 0.64 7.37
N GLU A 197 -7.88 0.96 7.30
CA GLU A 197 -8.59 1.39 6.09
C GLU A 197 -9.01 2.86 6.20
N MET A 198 -9.02 3.55 5.05
CA MET A 198 -9.45 4.95 4.97
C MET A 198 -10.90 4.99 4.52
N LEU A 199 -11.73 5.78 5.20
CA LEU A 199 -13.13 5.98 4.79
C LEU A 199 -13.21 6.59 3.38
N GLY A 200 -14.17 6.11 2.60
CA GLY A 200 -14.46 6.53 1.24
C GLY A 200 -15.96 6.68 1.03
N GLU A 201 -16.59 5.71 0.38
CA GLU A 201 -18.01 5.74 -0.01
C GLU A 201 -18.95 6.00 1.19
N GLU A 202 -18.55 5.57 2.39
CA GLU A 202 -19.26 5.79 3.65
C GLU A 202 -19.41 7.28 4.01
N LEU A 203 -18.69 8.17 3.35
CA LEU A 203 -18.74 9.62 3.54
C LEU A 203 -19.70 10.32 2.57
N SER A 204 -20.32 9.60 1.62
CA SER A 204 -21.08 10.20 0.52
C SER A 204 -22.28 11.03 0.98
N SER A 205 -23.16 10.45 1.78
CA SER A 205 -24.42 11.09 2.20
C SER A 205 -24.21 12.42 2.96
N LYS A 206 -23.23 12.47 3.85
CA LYS A 206 -22.98 13.61 4.74
C LYS A 206 -21.93 14.58 4.21
N TRP A 207 -20.90 14.09 3.53
CA TRP A 207 -19.72 14.87 3.14
C TRP A 207 -19.55 15.02 1.63
N GLY A 208 -20.43 14.41 0.83
CA GLY A 208 -20.44 14.59 -0.63
C GLY A 208 -19.33 13.83 -1.35
N TYR A 209 -18.80 12.74 -0.77
CA TYR A 209 -17.72 11.95 -1.37
C TYR A 209 -18.05 11.39 -2.77
N GLN A 210 -19.32 11.26 -3.14
CA GLN A 210 -19.76 10.93 -4.51
C GLN A 210 -19.37 11.99 -5.56
N PHE A 211 -19.03 13.21 -5.15
CA PHE A 211 -18.56 14.25 -6.06
C PHE A 211 -17.08 14.06 -6.36
N LYS A 212 -16.71 13.99 -7.65
CA LYS A 212 -15.34 13.69 -8.12
C LYS A 212 -14.21 14.55 -7.49
N ASN A 213 -14.51 15.77 -7.05
CA ASN A 213 -13.54 16.69 -6.47
C ASN A 213 -13.52 16.67 -4.94
N VAL A 214 -14.34 15.83 -4.31
CA VAL A 214 -14.28 15.52 -2.89
C VAL A 214 -13.48 14.25 -2.74
N VAL A 215 -12.27 14.37 -2.22
CA VAL A 215 -11.33 13.26 -2.04
C VAL A 215 -11.02 13.07 -0.56
N ASN A 216 -10.77 11.82 -0.16
CA ASN A 216 -10.27 11.51 1.17
C ASN A 216 -8.77 11.84 1.28
N ALA A 217 -8.24 11.77 2.50
CA ALA A 217 -6.85 12.12 2.76
C ALA A 217 -5.86 11.22 2.02
N LEU A 218 -6.17 9.93 1.84
CA LEU A 218 -5.27 8.97 1.19
C LEU A 218 -5.24 9.16 -0.34
N GLU A 219 -6.37 9.47 -0.95
CA GLU A 219 -6.46 9.93 -2.34
C GLU A 219 -5.63 11.21 -2.53
N TYR A 220 -5.73 12.15 -1.60
CA TYR A 220 -4.93 13.38 -1.65
C TYR A 220 -3.43 13.09 -1.58
N GLU A 221 -2.98 12.13 -0.75
CA GLU A 221 -1.58 11.67 -0.75
C GLU A 221 -1.15 11.15 -2.11
N ARG A 222 -2.02 10.39 -2.80
CA ARG A 222 -1.71 9.93 -4.16
C ARG A 222 -1.66 11.09 -5.15
N ILE A 223 -2.56 12.08 -5.06
CA ILE A 223 -2.57 13.27 -5.93
C ILE A 223 -1.25 14.05 -5.82
N ILE A 224 -0.82 14.35 -4.59
CA ILE A 224 0.37 15.17 -4.35
C ILE A 224 1.68 14.40 -4.55
N SER A 225 1.64 13.06 -4.52
CA SER A 225 2.84 12.24 -4.68
C SER A 225 3.45 12.37 -6.05
N SER A 226 4.78 12.52 -6.11
CA SER A 226 5.53 12.56 -7.37
C SER A 226 5.46 11.26 -8.17
N SER A 227 5.25 10.12 -7.50
CA SER A 227 5.00 8.81 -8.12
C SER A 227 3.51 8.49 -8.23
N GLY A 228 2.65 9.47 -7.99
CA GLY A 228 1.20 9.38 -8.10
C GLY A 228 0.68 9.55 -9.52
N PRO A 229 -0.64 9.42 -9.71
CA PRO A 229 -1.29 9.44 -11.03
C PRO A 229 -1.14 10.77 -11.77
N PHE A 230 -0.95 11.87 -11.05
CA PHE A 230 -0.78 13.22 -11.61
C PHE A 230 0.67 13.71 -11.57
N GLY A 231 1.65 12.83 -11.31
CA GLY A 231 3.07 13.18 -11.32
C GLY A 231 3.49 14.26 -10.31
N GLY A 232 2.75 14.40 -9.21
CA GLY A 232 2.96 15.44 -8.19
C GLY A 232 2.24 16.75 -8.45
N HIS A 233 1.50 16.87 -9.56
CA HIS A 233 0.65 18.03 -9.83
C HIS A 233 -0.70 17.89 -9.11
N ILE A 234 -1.10 18.93 -8.39
CA ILE A 234 -2.35 18.95 -7.64
C ILE A 234 -3.48 19.28 -8.60
N LEU A 235 -4.08 18.25 -9.18
CA LEU A 235 -5.14 18.38 -10.19
C LEU A 235 -6.48 17.86 -9.66
N ARG A 236 -7.57 18.52 -10.06
CA ARG A 236 -8.93 18.08 -9.75
C ARG A 236 -9.25 16.80 -10.53
N PRO A 237 -9.73 15.71 -9.87
CA PRO A 237 -10.05 14.47 -10.58
C PRO A 237 -11.16 14.60 -11.64
N SER A 238 -11.99 15.65 -11.58
CA SER A 238 -13.06 15.85 -12.56
C SER A 238 -12.59 16.29 -13.95
N ASP A 239 -11.58 17.15 -14.00
CA ASP A 239 -11.20 17.89 -15.23
C ASP A 239 -9.69 18.15 -15.36
N GLU A 240 -8.89 17.59 -14.46
CA GLU A 240 -7.43 17.68 -14.45
C GLU A 240 -6.90 19.12 -14.46
N GLN A 241 -7.68 20.07 -13.92
CA GLN A 241 -7.26 21.46 -13.74
C GLN A 241 -6.76 21.71 -12.32
N GLU A 242 -5.76 22.59 -12.20
CA GLU A 242 -5.27 23.05 -10.90
C GLU A 242 -6.39 23.79 -10.12
N PRO A 243 -6.70 23.39 -8.87
CA PRO A 243 -7.72 24.04 -8.08
C PRO A 243 -7.23 25.40 -7.57
N LYS A 244 -8.03 26.46 -7.70
CA LYS A 244 -7.72 27.76 -7.10
C LYS A 244 -7.98 27.81 -5.60
N ASN A 245 -8.91 26.99 -5.11
CA ASN A 245 -9.32 26.95 -3.71
C ASN A 245 -9.41 25.49 -3.26
N ILE A 246 -8.78 25.18 -2.12
CA ILE A 246 -8.78 23.86 -1.50
C ILE A 246 -9.27 23.99 -0.05
N ALA A 247 -10.27 23.19 0.30
CA ALA A 247 -10.77 23.08 1.66
C ALA A 247 -10.36 21.73 2.26
N PHE A 248 -9.56 21.75 3.32
CA PHE A 248 -9.32 20.57 4.15
C PHE A 248 -10.33 20.55 5.29
N ILE A 249 -11.04 19.45 5.47
CA ILE A 249 -12.01 19.28 6.56
C ILE A 249 -11.51 18.20 7.50
N SER A 250 -11.34 18.54 8.77
CA SER A 250 -10.84 17.64 9.82
C SER A 250 -11.98 16.97 10.57
N CYS A 251 -11.66 15.89 11.30
CA CYS A 251 -12.60 15.15 12.14
C CYS A 251 -13.79 14.56 11.36
N ILE A 252 -13.54 14.19 10.10
CA ILE A 252 -14.52 13.50 9.25
C ILE A 252 -14.70 12.06 9.73
N MET A 253 -15.96 11.66 9.85
CA MET A 253 -16.39 10.31 10.19
C MET A 253 -17.64 9.94 9.37
N SER A 254 -17.90 8.64 9.25
CA SER A 254 -19.16 8.10 8.72
C SER A 254 -20.36 8.53 9.57
N GLU A 255 -21.58 8.24 9.10
CA GLU A 255 -22.81 8.58 9.81
C GLU A 255 -22.94 7.92 11.18
N GLU A 256 -22.51 6.65 11.29
CA GLU A 256 -22.46 5.91 12.55
C GLU A 256 -21.54 6.59 13.58
N GLY A 257 -20.55 7.32 13.08
CA GLY A 257 -19.53 7.97 13.87
C GLY A 257 -18.63 6.97 14.61
N ALA A 258 -17.68 7.52 15.36
CA ALA A 258 -16.80 6.76 16.22
C ALA A 258 -16.50 7.56 17.49
N PRO A 259 -16.58 6.97 18.69
CA PRO A 259 -16.32 7.66 19.95
C PRO A 259 -14.82 7.82 20.23
N TYR A 260 -13.98 7.94 19.19
CA TYR A 260 -12.54 8.08 19.31
C TYR A 260 -12.00 9.12 18.33
N CYS A 261 -10.78 9.57 18.59
CA CYS A 261 -10.04 10.41 17.66
C CYS A 261 -9.03 9.57 16.89
N SER A 262 -9.01 9.69 15.56
CA SER A 262 -8.05 8.99 14.69
C SER A 262 -6.60 9.44 14.87
N ARG A 263 -6.35 10.39 15.78
CA ARG A 263 -5.04 10.82 16.29
C ARG A 263 -4.14 11.53 15.27
N VAL A 264 -4.00 11.04 14.05
CA VAL A 264 -3.03 11.54 13.06
C VAL A 264 -3.58 12.62 12.12
N CYS A 265 -4.91 12.81 12.07
CA CYS A 265 -5.55 13.67 11.06
C CYS A 265 -5.20 15.16 11.14
N CYS A 266 -5.03 15.70 12.35
CA CYS A 266 -4.56 17.09 12.49
C CYS A 266 -3.16 17.28 11.85
N MET A 267 -2.30 16.27 11.97
CA MET A 267 -0.92 16.34 11.49
C MET A 267 -0.81 16.09 10.00
N TYR A 268 -1.47 15.06 9.44
CA TYR A 268 -1.43 14.87 7.99
C TYR A 268 -2.12 16.03 7.26
N THR A 269 -3.17 16.64 7.83
CA THR A 269 -3.83 17.80 7.21
C THR A 269 -2.90 19.00 7.17
N THR A 270 -2.18 19.27 8.27
CA THR A 270 -1.16 20.32 8.30
C THR A 270 -0.07 20.03 7.28
N LYS A 271 0.43 18.80 7.24
CA LYS A 271 1.47 18.37 6.30
C LYS A 271 1.05 18.56 4.85
N ASN A 272 -0.14 18.09 4.51
CA ASN A 272 -0.66 18.22 3.17
C ASN A 272 -0.88 19.68 2.83
N ALA A 273 -1.49 20.50 3.70
CA ALA A 273 -1.65 21.93 3.46
C ALA A 273 -0.31 22.68 3.21
N VAL A 274 0.74 22.39 4.00
CA VAL A 274 2.08 22.95 3.79
C VAL A 274 2.65 22.52 2.45
N ASN A 275 2.61 21.22 2.15
CA ASN A 275 3.14 20.69 0.89
C ASN A 275 2.34 21.21 -0.33
N THR A 276 1.04 21.41 -0.20
CA THR A 276 0.20 22.02 -1.23
C THR A 276 0.65 23.43 -1.56
N LYS A 277 0.95 24.26 -0.55
CA LYS A 277 1.48 25.62 -0.80
C LYS A 277 2.84 25.60 -1.50
N ILE A 278 3.65 24.57 -1.27
CA ILE A 278 4.95 24.40 -1.95
C ILE A 278 4.74 23.95 -3.40
N SER A 279 3.83 23.01 -3.65
CA SER A 279 3.62 22.40 -4.97
C SER A 279 2.65 23.17 -5.87
N SER A 280 1.82 24.06 -5.32
CA SER A 280 0.80 24.84 -6.04
C SER A 280 0.70 26.24 -5.43
N GLU A 281 1.52 27.16 -5.93
CA GLU A 281 1.59 28.55 -5.44
C GLU A 281 0.29 29.33 -5.68
N ASN A 282 -0.53 28.91 -6.64
CA ASN A 282 -1.79 29.56 -7.01
C ASN A 282 -3.01 29.09 -6.20
N SER A 283 -2.84 28.05 -5.37
CA SER A 283 -3.93 27.49 -4.56
C SER A 283 -4.10 28.26 -3.24
N GLU A 284 -5.31 28.71 -2.96
CA GLU A 284 -5.71 29.15 -1.63
C GLU A 284 -6.23 27.98 -0.78
N ILE A 285 -5.75 27.90 0.46
CA ILE A 285 -6.00 26.75 1.33
C ILE A 285 -6.76 27.22 2.58
N THR A 286 -7.89 26.58 2.85
CA THR A 286 -8.65 26.77 4.09
C THR A 286 -8.75 25.44 4.85
N VAL A 287 -8.46 25.45 6.15
CA VAL A 287 -8.54 24.26 7.01
C VAL A 287 -9.69 24.42 8.01
N PHE A 288 -10.74 23.63 7.83
CA PHE A 288 -11.88 23.54 8.75
C PHE A 288 -11.60 22.48 9.81
N ARG A 289 -11.57 22.89 11.08
CA ARG A 289 -11.29 22.01 12.22
C ARG A 289 -11.97 22.51 13.48
N HIS A 290 -12.31 21.59 14.38
CA HIS A 290 -12.78 21.95 15.73
C HIS A 290 -11.60 22.32 16.64
N ASN A 291 -10.66 21.39 16.77
CA ASN A 291 -9.47 21.52 17.63
C ASN A 291 -8.25 21.01 16.87
N ILE A 292 -7.06 21.42 17.30
CA ILE A 292 -5.79 20.85 16.84
C ILE A 292 -5.25 19.90 17.91
N ARG A 293 -4.91 18.68 17.53
CA ARG A 293 -4.33 17.67 18.44
C ARG A 293 -2.90 17.35 18.04
N VAL A 294 -1.96 17.89 18.82
CA VAL A 294 -0.50 17.77 18.63
C VAL A 294 0.13 17.14 19.86
N PHE A 295 0.39 15.83 19.83
CA PHE A 295 0.88 15.06 20.99
C PHE A 295 2.29 14.50 20.81
N GLY A 296 2.87 14.63 19.62
CA GLY A 296 4.22 14.16 19.31
C GLY A 296 5.27 15.24 19.58
N LYS A 297 6.53 14.82 19.74
CA LYS A 297 7.67 15.73 19.81
C LYS A 297 7.71 16.58 18.52
N ASN A 298 7.87 17.89 18.68
CA ASN A 298 7.90 18.90 17.60
C ASN A 298 6.59 19.06 16.79
N PHE A 299 5.48 18.45 17.21
CA PHE A 299 4.22 18.55 16.45
C PHE A 299 3.59 19.94 16.57
N TYR A 300 3.72 20.58 17.73
CA TYR A 300 3.15 21.91 17.94
C TYR A 300 3.85 22.94 17.05
N GLU A 301 5.19 22.91 17.02
CA GLU A 301 6.02 23.77 16.19
C GLU A 301 5.72 23.58 14.70
N TYR A 302 5.52 22.34 14.26
CA TYR A 302 5.17 22.03 12.87
C TYR A 302 3.83 22.59 12.42
N THR A 303 2.91 22.84 13.34
CA THR A 303 1.55 23.33 13.04
C THR A 303 1.38 24.85 13.13
N LYS A 304 2.45 25.58 13.47
CA LYS A 304 2.49 27.03 13.43
C LYS A 304 2.78 27.52 12.02
#